data_AF-F5IYK4-F1
#
_entry.id   AF-F5IYK4-F1
#
_cell.length_a   1.000
_cell.length_b   1.000
_cell.length_c   1.000
_cell.angle_alpha   90.00
_cell.angle_beta   90.00
_cell.angle_gamma   90.00
#
_symmetry.space_group_name_H-M   'P 1'
#
loop_
_entity.id
_entity.type
_entity.pdbx_description
1 polymer ?
#
loop_
_entity_poly.entity_id
_entity_poly.type
_entity_poly.pdbx_seq_one_letter_code
_entity_poly.pdbx_strand_id
1 'polypeptide(L)'
;MKNLTKTMLTLLSAVVLLSFTTSMNAQDKKIDLDKELAAFPKAEGDMVRHVIELKKKSDESLYKVEIIPGKVMSVDCNHHSLMGKLEEKDLQGWGYTYYEFTSDGQTRSTMMACNKPNENRFVSGQTLIVRYNSKLPIVVYAPKGYEVKYRIWKADKEKSSVEK
;
A
#
# COMPACT_ATOMS: atom_id res chain seq x y z
N MET A 1 38.34 62.35 44.35
CA MET A 1 39.16 61.14 44.58
C MET A 1 38.76 60.14 43.49
N LYS A 2 39.47 60.08 42.35
CA LYS A 2 40.46 59.03 41.96
C LYS A 2 39.92 57.61 42.28
N ASN A 3 39.77 56.60 41.41
CA ASN A 3 40.21 56.21 40.06
C ASN A 3 39.28 55.04 39.59
N LEU A 4 38.87 54.90 38.33
CA LEU A 4 39.51 54.17 37.22
C LEU A 4 39.82 52.67 37.48
N THR A 5 39.07 51.75 36.83
CA THR A 5 39.46 50.43 36.24
C THR A 5 38.18 49.60 36.01
N LYS A 6 37.91 48.82 34.96
CA LYS A 6 38.51 48.47 33.66
C LYS A 6 37.36 47.85 32.83
N THR A 7 37.30 48.18 31.55
CA THR A 7 36.55 47.44 30.52
C THR A 7 37.11 46.03 30.36
N MET A 8 36.26 45.00 30.28
CA MET A 8 36.58 43.80 29.50
C MET A 8 35.36 43.33 28.71
N LEU A 9 35.58 43.33 27.40
CA LEU A 9 34.75 42.92 26.29
C LEU A 9 34.54 41.39 26.33
N THR A 10 33.28 40.93 26.31
CA THR A 10 32.95 39.60 25.79
C THR A 10 31.72 39.72 24.90
N LEU A 11 31.99 39.77 23.58
CA LEU A 11 31.05 39.39 22.54
C LEU A 11 30.54 37.97 22.84
N LEU A 12 29.23 37.77 22.94
CA LEU A 12 28.62 36.49 22.61
C LEU A 12 27.38 36.75 21.76
N SER A 13 27.60 36.66 20.45
CA SER A 13 26.59 36.47 19.42
C SER A 13 25.77 35.21 19.69
N ALA A 14 24.47 35.34 19.89
CA ALA A 14 23.53 34.23 19.80
C ALA A 14 22.48 34.57 18.74
N VAL A 15 22.68 33.97 17.58
CA VAL A 15 21.85 33.99 16.39
C VAL A 15 20.42 33.59 16.75
N VAL A 16 19.46 34.47 16.49
CA VAL A 16 18.03 34.13 16.51
C VAL A 16 17.77 33.19 15.34
N LEU A 17 17.67 31.89 15.62
CA LEU A 17 17.26 30.87 14.66
C LEU A 17 15.79 31.11 14.29
N LEU A 18 15.58 31.69 13.11
CA LEU A 18 14.32 31.62 12.37
C LEU A 18 14.07 30.16 11.97
N SER A 19 13.39 29.40 12.82
CA SER A 19 12.84 28.10 12.48
C SER A 19 11.64 28.29 11.54
N PHE A 20 11.92 28.41 10.24
CA PHE A 20 10.94 28.11 9.20
C PHE A 20 10.62 26.61 9.26
N THR A 21 9.60 26.25 10.03
CA THR A 21 9.01 24.92 9.95
C THR A 21 8.16 24.85 8.69
N THR A 22 8.70 24.24 7.63
CA THR A 22 7.92 23.84 6.45
C THR A 22 7.01 22.67 6.83
N SER A 23 5.85 22.96 7.41
CA SER A 23 4.77 21.99 7.58
C SER A 23 4.16 21.67 6.20
N MET A 24 4.70 20.67 5.51
CA MET A 24 4.15 20.22 4.23
C MET A 24 2.90 19.35 4.46
N ASN A 25 1.72 19.95 4.27
CA ASN A 25 0.46 19.43 3.71
C ASN A 25 0.09 17.94 3.90
N ALA A 26 -0.09 17.50 5.14
CA ALA A 26 -0.84 16.26 5.43
C ALA A 26 -2.37 16.44 5.29
N GLN A 27 -2.88 17.66 5.49
CA GLN A 27 -4.32 17.95 5.43
C GLN A 27 -4.85 18.01 3.99
N ASP A 28 -4.15 18.68 3.07
CA ASP A 28 -4.59 18.78 1.67
C ASP A 28 -4.64 17.40 0.97
N LYS A 29 -3.67 16.54 1.24
CA LYS A 29 -3.61 15.18 0.65
C LYS A 29 -4.79 14.31 1.08
N LYS A 30 -5.24 14.45 2.32
CA LYS A 30 -6.39 13.70 2.83
C LYS A 30 -7.70 14.13 2.16
N ILE A 31 -7.87 15.44 1.93
CA ILE A 31 -9.06 16.01 1.29
C ILE A 31 -9.18 15.52 -0.17
N ASP A 32 -8.06 15.43 -0.89
CA ASP A 32 -8.04 14.96 -2.29
C ASP A 32 -8.42 13.47 -2.39
N LEU A 33 -7.85 12.63 -1.51
CA LEU A 33 -8.19 11.20 -1.46
C LEU A 33 -9.67 10.96 -1.11
N ASP A 34 -10.21 11.69 -0.13
CA ASP A 34 -11.62 11.57 0.25
C ASP A 34 -12.56 11.92 -0.92
N LYS A 35 -12.17 12.87 -1.78
CA LYS A 35 -12.92 13.25 -2.99
C LYS A 35 -12.84 12.17 -4.07
N GLU A 36 -11.66 11.60 -4.31
CA GLU A 36 -11.48 10.49 -5.26
C GLU A 36 -12.27 9.25 -4.80
N LEU A 37 -12.28 8.96 -3.50
CA LEU A 37 -13.02 7.84 -2.91
C LEU A 37 -14.54 8.06 -2.86
N ALA A 38 -15.03 9.28 -3.09
CA ALA A 38 -16.46 9.59 -3.08
C ALA A 38 -17.23 8.92 -4.23
N ALA A 39 -16.54 8.65 -5.35
CA ALA A 39 -17.11 7.93 -6.48
C ALA A 39 -17.29 6.43 -6.20
N PHE A 40 -16.45 5.85 -5.34
CA PHE A 40 -16.48 4.43 -5.04
C PHE A 40 -17.55 4.10 -4.00
N PRO A 41 -18.26 2.97 -4.15
CA PRO A 41 -19.26 2.56 -3.17
C PRO A 41 -18.67 2.48 -1.77
N LYS A 42 -19.51 2.66 -0.74
CA LYS A 42 -19.08 2.30 0.61
C LYS A 42 -19.04 0.78 0.69
N ALA A 43 -18.18 0.24 1.55
CA ALA A 43 -18.21 -1.20 1.78
C ALA A 43 -19.56 -1.58 2.41
N GLU A 44 -20.22 -2.58 1.83
CA GLU A 44 -21.51 -3.08 2.29
C GLU A 44 -21.34 -4.44 2.98
N GLY A 45 -22.25 -4.74 3.92
CA GLY A 45 -22.24 -6.01 4.67
C GLY A 45 -20.93 -6.23 5.44
N ASP A 46 -20.36 -7.42 5.27
CA ASP A 46 -19.11 -7.84 5.93
C ASP A 46 -17.85 -7.48 5.12
N MET A 47 -17.95 -6.61 4.11
CA MET A 47 -16.81 -6.18 3.32
C MET A 47 -16.09 -5.00 3.97
N VAL A 48 -14.78 -4.92 3.72
CA VAL A 48 -13.90 -3.83 4.15
C VAL A 48 -13.23 -3.25 2.92
N ARG A 49 -13.25 -1.91 2.81
CA ARG A 49 -12.59 -1.18 1.71
C ARG A 49 -11.13 -0.93 2.04
N HIS A 50 -10.24 -1.49 1.24
CA HIS A 50 -8.80 -1.25 1.24
C HIS A 50 -8.43 -0.33 0.08
N VAL A 51 -7.51 0.61 0.34
CA VAL A 51 -7.10 1.63 -0.64
C VAL A 51 -5.58 1.58 -0.77
N ILE A 52 -5.09 1.40 -1.99
CA ILE A 52 -3.67 1.40 -2.31
C ILE A 52 -3.36 2.68 -3.08
N GLU A 53 -2.63 3.59 -2.44
CA GLU A 53 -2.09 4.80 -3.08
C GLU A 53 -0.70 4.52 -3.68
N LEU A 54 -0.52 4.90 -4.94
CA LEU A 54 0.74 4.73 -5.66
C LEU A 54 1.50 6.03 -5.75
N LYS A 55 2.82 5.97 -5.55
CA LYS A 55 3.70 7.14 -5.72
C LYS A 55 3.91 7.41 -7.21
N LYS A 56 3.84 8.67 -7.63
CA LYS A 56 4.15 9.05 -9.01
C LYS A 56 5.55 8.60 -9.43
N LYS A 57 5.65 8.04 -10.64
CA LYS A 57 6.94 7.67 -11.27
C LYS A 57 7.11 8.43 -12.59
N SER A 58 8.36 8.49 -13.06
CA SER A 58 8.69 9.14 -14.33
C SER A 58 8.15 8.38 -15.54
N ASP A 59 8.26 7.05 -15.53
CA ASP A 59 7.70 6.16 -16.54
C ASP A 59 6.95 5.02 -15.84
N GLU A 60 5.63 5.15 -15.76
CA GLU A 60 4.76 4.18 -15.11
C GLU A 60 4.51 2.95 -15.98
N SER A 61 4.81 3.00 -17.28
CA SER A 61 4.59 1.87 -18.20
C SER A 61 5.47 0.67 -17.89
N LEU A 62 6.61 0.91 -17.25
CA LEU A 62 7.55 -0.11 -16.77
C LEU A 62 7.09 -0.79 -15.47
N TYR A 63 6.01 -0.34 -14.84
CA TYR A 63 5.56 -0.85 -13.56
C TYR A 63 4.19 -1.51 -13.65
N LYS A 64 3.99 -2.50 -12.79
CA LYS A 64 2.70 -3.15 -12.53
C LYS A 64 2.50 -3.28 -11.04
N VAL A 65 1.25 -3.44 -10.62
CA VAL A 65 0.89 -3.70 -9.23
C VAL A 65 0.24 -5.07 -9.16
N GLU A 66 0.77 -5.95 -8.33
CA GLU A 66 0.13 -7.22 -7.98
C GLU A 66 -0.66 -7.03 -6.70
N ILE A 67 -1.98 -7.26 -6.78
CA ILE A 67 -2.90 -7.25 -5.65
C ILE A 67 -2.91 -8.67 -5.06
N ILE A 68 -2.63 -8.77 -3.76
CA ILE A 68 -2.44 -10.04 -3.05
C ILE A 68 -3.40 -10.07 -1.86
N PRO A 69 -4.66 -10.51 -2.05
CA PRO A 69 -5.57 -10.75 -0.96
C PRO A 69 -5.14 -12.01 -0.18
N GLY A 70 -5.40 -12.04 1.11
CA GLY A 70 -5.11 -13.19 1.93
C GLY A 70 -5.61 -13.04 3.36
N LYS A 71 -5.25 -14.01 4.20
CA LYS A 71 -5.63 -14.02 5.61
C LYS A 71 -4.48 -14.55 6.44
N VAL A 72 -4.27 -13.96 7.62
CA VAL A 72 -3.35 -14.54 8.59
C VAL A 72 -4.04 -15.73 9.26
N MET A 73 -3.45 -16.91 9.11
CA MET A 73 -3.98 -18.19 9.59
C MET A 73 -2.89 -18.96 10.31
N SER A 74 -3.26 -19.69 11.37
CA SER A 74 -2.37 -20.63 12.06
C SER A 74 -2.27 -21.90 11.23
N VAL A 75 -1.14 -22.10 10.56
CA VAL A 75 -0.93 -23.19 9.59
C VAL A 75 0.34 -23.98 9.91
N ASP A 76 0.36 -25.25 9.51
CA ASP A 76 1.51 -26.15 9.65
C ASP A 76 2.64 -25.81 8.66
N CYS A 77 3.59 -26.71 8.42
CA CYS A 77 4.70 -26.51 7.49
C CYS A 77 4.33 -26.57 6.00
N ASN A 78 3.11 -27.00 5.65
CA ASN A 78 2.72 -27.18 4.26
C ASN A 78 2.63 -25.84 3.52
N HIS A 79 2.66 -25.90 2.19
CA HIS A 79 2.33 -24.74 1.38
C HIS A 79 0.81 -24.62 1.31
N HIS A 80 0.25 -23.55 1.87
CA HIS A 80 -1.18 -23.27 1.86
C HIS A 80 -1.50 -22.18 0.83
N SER A 81 -2.61 -22.34 0.14
CA SER A 81 -3.20 -21.36 -0.75
C SER A 81 -4.66 -21.15 -0.37
N LEU A 82 -5.07 -19.90 -0.21
CA LEU A 82 -6.43 -19.54 0.18
C LEU A 82 -7.34 -19.65 -1.05
N MET A 83 -8.45 -20.37 -0.90
CA MET A 83 -9.47 -20.45 -1.95
C MET A 83 -10.28 -19.16 -1.96
N GLY A 84 -10.47 -18.59 -3.15
CA GLY A 84 -11.20 -17.35 -3.32
C GLY A 84 -10.99 -16.78 -4.71
N LYS A 85 -11.79 -15.77 -5.06
CA LYS A 85 -11.75 -15.12 -6.37
C LYS A 85 -11.52 -13.63 -6.17
N LEU A 86 -10.56 -13.08 -6.91
CA LEU A 86 -10.36 -11.64 -7.03
C LEU A 86 -10.91 -11.20 -8.39
N GLU A 87 -11.96 -10.38 -8.37
CA GLU A 87 -12.64 -9.91 -9.57
C GLU A 87 -12.43 -8.43 -9.79
N GLU A 88 -12.22 -8.04 -11.05
CA GLU A 88 -12.31 -6.65 -11.49
C GLU A 88 -13.78 -6.29 -11.72
N LYS A 89 -14.19 -5.12 -11.22
CA LYS A 89 -15.54 -4.59 -11.33
C LYS A 89 -15.47 -3.17 -11.90
N ASP A 90 -16.36 -2.89 -12.85
CA ASP A 90 -16.49 -1.56 -13.43
C ASP A 90 -17.37 -0.66 -12.54
N LEU A 91 -16.86 0.53 -12.25
CA LEU A 91 -17.62 1.59 -11.60
C LEU A 91 -18.44 2.34 -12.66
N GLN A 92 -19.71 1.95 -12.77
CA GLN A 92 -20.64 2.49 -13.76
C GLN A 92 -20.73 4.02 -13.67
N GLY A 93 -20.64 4.69 -14.82
CA GLY A 93 -20.72 6.15 -14.94
C GLY A 93 -19.41 6.91 -14.68
N TRP A 94 -18.36 6.27 -14.16
CA TRP A 94 -17.06 6.91 -13.88
C TRP A 94 -15.93 6.45 -14.79
N GLY A 95 -16.05 5.24 -15.35
CA GLY A 95 -14.97 4.62 -16.14
C GLY A 95 -13.78 4.18 -15.29
N TYR A 96 -13.97 4.06 -13.97
CA TYR A 96 -12.98 3.51 -13.04
C TYR A 96 -13.26 2.05 -12.78
N THR A 97 -12.24 1.33 -12.33
CA THR A 97 -12.36 -0.05 -11.89
C THR A 97 -12.03 -0.16 -10.41
N TYR A 98 -12.68 -1.11 -9.75
CA TYR A 98 -12.34 -1.55 -8.40
C TYR A 98 -12.28 -3.06 -8.38
N TYR A 99 -11.75 -3.60 -7.29
CA TYR A 99 -11.55 -5.04 -7.15
C TYR A 99 -12.32 -5.58 -5.97
N GLU A 100 -12.87 -6.78 -6.11
CA GLU A 100 -13.59 -7.46 -5.05
C GLU A 100 -13.00 -8.85 -4.84
N PHE A 101 -12.55 -9.13 -3.62
CA PHE A 101 -12.10 -10.43 -3.21
C PHE A 101 -13.19 -11.16 -2.44
N THR A 102 -13.53 -12.37 -2.87
CA THR A 102 -14.48 -13.24 -2.17
C THR A 102 -13.81 -14.56 -1.80
N SER A 103 -14.03 -15.02 -0.56
CA SER A 103 -13.46 -16.26 -0.03
C SER A 103 -14.31 -16.76 1.11
N ASP A 104 -14.48 -18.08 1.20
CA ASP A 104 -15.11 -18.77 2.33
C ASP A 104 -14.10 -19.17 3.42
N GLY A 105 -12.82 -18.84 3.24
CA GLY A 105 -11.74 -19.15 4.18
C GLY A 105 -11.14 -20.53 4.03
N GLN A 106 -11.62 -21.36 3.09
CA GLN A 106 -11.03 -22.66 2.82
C GLN A 106 -9.64 -22.53 2.19
N THR A 107 -8.77 -23.49 2.47
CA THR A 107 -7.40 -23.52 1.95
C THR A 107 -7.11 -24.83 1.26
N ARG A 108 -6.29 -24.80 0.21
CA ARG A 108 -5.64 -25.98 -0.36
C ARG A 108 -4.21 -26.04 0.15
N SER A 109 -3.73 -27.24 0.44
CA SER A 109 -2.36 -27.44 0.92
C SER A 109 -1.68 -28.66 0.33
N THR A 110 -0.35 -28.67 0.38
CA THR A 110 0.45 -29.88 0.20
C THR A 110 0.25 -30.86 1.36
N MET A 111 0.72 -32.10 1.21
CA MET A 111 0.57 -33.18 2.21
C MET A 111 1.93 -33.70 2.72
N MET A 112 2.84 -32.79 3.09
CA MET A 112 4.11 -33.14 3.74
C MET A 112 3.88 -33.43 5.23
N ALA A 113 4.69 -34.33 5.79
CA ALA A 113 4.70 -34.58 7.23
C ALA A 113 5.35 -33.38 7.96
N CYS A 114 4.60 -32.77 8.88
CA CYS A 114 5.08 -31.63 9.67
C CYS A 114 5.37 -32.07 11.11
N ASN A 115 6.59 -31.75 11.59
CA ASN A 115 7.07 -32.07 12.92
C ASN A 115 7.21 -30.85 13.84
N LYS A 116 6.70 -29.69 13.41
CA LYS A 116 6.72 -28.41 14.15
C LYS A 116 5.29 -27.96 14.43
N PRO A 117 5.06 -27.17 15.50
CA PRO A 117 3.76 -26.58 15.75
C PRO A 117 3.36 -25.59 14.65
N ASN A 118 2.06 -25.33 14.52
CA ASN A 118 1.55 -24.34 13.59
C ASN A 118 2.04 -22.93 13.95
N GLU A 119 2.18 -22.11 12.91
CA GLU A 119 2.58 -20.71 13.01
C GLU A 119 1.60 -19.81 12.25
N ASN A 120 1.43 -18.58 12.73
CA ASN A 120 0.59 -17.59 12.07
C ASN A 120 1.30 -17.09 10.81
N ARG A 121 0.78 -17.46 9.63
CA ARG A 121 1.29 -17.01 8.33
C ARG A 121 0.19 -16.37 7.52
N PHE A 122 0.59 -15.42 6.68
CA PHE A 122 -0.29 -14.84 5.67
C PHE A 122 -0.46 -15.85 4.52
N VAL A 123 -1.65 -16.41 4.40
CA VAL A 123 -2.03 -17.33 3.33
C VAL A 123 -2.74 -16.52 2.24
N SER A 124 -2.11 -16.39 1.08
CA SER A 124 -2.63 -15.62 -0.06
C SER A 124 -3.63 -16.43 -0.89
N GLY A 125 -4.62 -15.73 -1.44
CA GLY A 125 -5.52 -16.26 -2.44
C GLY A 125 -5.07 -15.95 -3.87
N GLN A 126 -6.02 -15.99 -4.81
CA GLN A 126 -5.77 -15.60 -6.19
C GLN A 126 -5.29 -14.14 -6.26
N THR A 127 -4.16 -13.92 -6.93
CA THR A 127 -3.59 -12.59 -7.17
C THR A 127 -3.99 -12.06 -8.53
N LEU A 128 -3.95 -10.73 -8.68
CA LEU A 128 -4.19 -10.07 -9.96
C LEU A 128 -3.13 -8.99 -10.19
N ILE A 129 -2.51 -9.01 -11.37
CA ILE A 129 -1.55 -7.99 -11.78
C ILE A 129 -2.26 -6.94 -12.62
N VAL A 130 -2.25 -5.71 -12.14
CA VAL A 130 -2.92 -4.55 -12.74
C VAL A 130 -1.91 -3.49 -13.18
N ARG A 131 -2.35 -2.55 -14.00
CA ARG A 131 -1.52 -1.44 -14.47
C ARG A 131 -1.14 -0.52 -13.29
N TYR A 132 0.11 -0.04 -13.29
CA TYR A 132 0.52 1.05 -12.42
C TYR A 132 -0.03 2.39 -12.93
N ASN A 133 -0.78 3.10 -12.10
CA ASN A 133 -1.29 4.44 -12.38
C ASN A 133 -1.34 5.25 -11.08
N SER A 134 -0.45 6.23 -10.89
CA SER A 134 -0.43 7.02 -9.65
C SER A 134 -1.51 8.08 -9.54
N LYS A 135 -2.26 8.32 -10.62
CA LYS A 135 -3.32 9.34 -10.64
C LYS A 135 -4.65 8.85 -10.07
N LEU A 136 -4.79 7.55 -9.82
CA LEU A 136 -6.00 6.96 -9.28
C LEU A 136 -5.62 5.91 -8.22
N PRO A 137 -6.29 5.88 -7.07
CA PRO A 137 -6.09 4.85 -6.08
C PRO A 137 -6.64 3.52 -6.58
N ILE A 138 -5.99 2.42 -6.20
CA ILE A 138 -6.55 1.08 -6.42
C ILE A 138 -7.43 0.76 -5.21
N VAL A 139 -8.72 0.54 -5.45
CA VAL A 139 -9.71 0.21 -4.42
C VAL A 139 -10.01 -1.29 -4.45
N VAL A 140 -9.87 -1.95 -3.31
CA VAL A 140 -10.10 -3.39 -3.16
C VAL A 140 -11.05 -3.62 -1.99
N TYR A 141 -12.14 -4.34 -2.22
CA TYR A 141 -13.03 -4.81 -1.15
C TYR A 141 -12.68 -6.25 -0.81
N ALA A 142 -12.49 -6.54 0.48
CA ALA A 142 -12.25 -7.88 0.97
C ALA A 142 -13.12 -8.15 2.21
N PRO A 143 -13.45 -9.41 2.55
CA PRO A 143 -14.28 -9.69 3.71
C PRO A 143 -13.54 -9.30 4.99
N LYS A 144 -14.29 -8.99 6.06
CA LYS A 144 -13.74 -8.63 7.36
C LYS A 144 -12.81 -9.72 7.89
N GLY A 145 -11.65 -9.32 8.39
CA GLY A 145 -10.61 -10.23 8.89
C GLY A 145 -9.69 -10.82 7.80
N TYR A 146 -9.85 -10.39 6.55
CA TYR A 146 -8.86 -10.60 5.49
C TYR A 146 -7.99 -9.35 5.33
N GLU A 147 -6.79 -9.56 4.79
CA GLU A 147 -5.83 -8.51 4.51
C GLU A 147 -5.60 -8.41 3.00
N VAL A 148 -5.36 -7.20 2.51
CA VAL A 148 -4.93 -6.94 1.14
C VAL A 148 -3.51 -6.43 1.18
N LYS A 149 -2.56 -7.23 0.68
CA LYS A 149 -1.18 -6.81 0.44
C LYS A 149 -1.02 -6.48 -1.03
N TYR A 150 0.08 -5.81 -1.37
CA TYR A 150 0.43 -5.56 -2.75
C TYR A 150 1.93 -5.62 -2.97
N ARG A 151 2.32 -5.86 -4.22
CA ARG A 151 3.71 -5.85 -4.67
C ARG A 151 3.83 -5.02 -5.94
N ILE A 152 4.90 -4.23 -6.05
CA ILE A 152 5.20 -3.48 -7.27
C ILE A 152 6.19 -4.30 -8.09
N TRP A 153 5.81 -4.61 -9.32
CA TRP A 153 6.67 -5.22 -10.32
C TRP A 153 7.29 -4.14 -11.19
N LYS A 154 8.54 -4.33 -11.60
CA LYS A 154 9.26 -3.44 -12.51
C LYS A 154 9.84 -4.27 -13.65
N ALA A 155 9.46 -3.92 -14.87
CA ALA A 155 10.06 -4.45 -16.07
C ALA A 155 11.44 -3.81 -16.32
N ASP A 156 12.31 -4.56 -16.97
CA ASP A 156 13.51 -3.98 -17.55
C ASP A 156 13.14 -3.10 -18.76
N LYS A 157 14.02 -2.18 -19.13
CA LYS A 157 13.79 -1.28 -20.28
C LYS A 157 14.02 -2.00 -21.61
N GLU A 158 14.90 -2.99 -21.60
CA GLU A 158 15.28 -3.73 -22.80
C GLU A 158 14.22 -4.78 -23.15
N LYS A 159 13.98 -4.94 -24.45
CA LYS A 159 13.10 -5.97 -25.00
C LYS A 159 13.95 -6.88 -25.87
N SER A 160 13.83 -8.18 -25.65
CA SER A 160 14.49 -9.18 -26.49
C SER A 160 13.55 -9.64 -27.60
N SER A 161 14.09 -9.83 -28.79
CA SER A 161 13.40 -10.49 -29.90
C SER A 161 13.63 -12.00 -29.81
N VAL A 162 12.62 -12.79 -30.16
CA VAL A 162 12.75 -14.26 -30.29
C VAL A 162 13.23 -14.59 -31.70
N GLU A 163 14.31 -15.36 -31.81
CA GLU A 163 14.73 -15.95 -33.09
C GLU A 163 13.82 -17.13 -33.45
N LYS A 164 13.43 -17.22 -34.72
CA LYS A 164 12.50 -18.24 -35.24
C LYS A 164 13.24 -19.48 -35.71
#